data_AF-A0A1B7JW64-F1
#
_entry.id   AF-A0A1B7JW64-F1
#
_cell.length_a   1.000
_cell.length_b   1.000
_cell.length_c   1.000
_cell.angle_alpha   90.00
_cell.angle_beta   90.00
_cell.angle_gamma   90.00
#
_symmetry.space_group_name_H-M   'P 1'
#
loop_
_entity.id
_entity.type
_entity.pdbx_description
1 polymer ?
#
loop_
_entity_poly.entity_id
_entity_poly.type
_entity_poly.pdbx_seq_one_letter_code
_entity_poly.pdbx_strand_id
1 'polypeptide(L)'
;MSNVFLPNTMMGTLCYKRVYEFFEEPRFFSVENEVSTLFIVYWIGEDDECDSWYIIPISPGRLELIERKRICIRDALINQEQSFFYEAHIPYDRTSNVTWLNKNLAEIFELPLPASELYISSVVPVMPSGRLGEAITYSTHEIHLEKSSRKNAKNLVLSHVSNVCDRFSDLYDRMLEMAKCKDKLRPVDARPGSFIISFKAEELHSFEEIFRELSRLIELRADIIPFIFEKGIDVQALTDLLQSIVETGTNMELNSNQTGELVLVVTKAGAEFYLKNLSRLSTLLVGGHQIPQADVLETVYKLVEIVWSGEPLTPVNTGLQDRHIYYYKHAAKVLGLLDSFGNVTTSGQQLVQSDEATRHKIAARKFEVSHVGWAWINWANVEHLSQVDPDSALDFLLEQCHSLSRDTIERRATTIKHWCRELKNHYTPL
;
A
#
# COMPACT_ATOMS: atom_id res chain seq x y z
N MET A 1 -4.98 18.89 -32.45
CA MET A 1 -6.41 18.78 -32.13
C MET A 1 -6.79 20.04 -31.38
N SER A 2 -7.91 20.65 -31.72
CA SER A 2 -8.52 21.67 -30.86
C SER A 2 -9.02 21.00 -29.57
N ASN A 3 -9.13 21.73 -28.46
CA ASN A 3 -9.82 21.24 -27.26
C ASN A 3 -11.35 21.32 -27.41
N VAL A 4 -11.85 21.74 -28.58
CA VAL A 4 -13.28 21.81 -28.89
C VAL A 4 -13.79 20.43 -29.33
N PHE A 5 -14.81 19.93 -28.66
CA PHE A 5 -15.58 18.76 -29.07
C PHE A 5 -16.62 19.14 -30.12
N LEU A 6 -17.52 20.07 -29.79
CA LEU A 6 -18.55 20.56 -30.72
C LEU A 6 -18.66 22.10 -30.66
N PRO A 7 -18.42 22.80 -31.78
CA PRO A 7 -18.58 24.25 -31.86
C PRO A 7 -20.03 24.68 -32.09
N ASN A 8 -20.40 25.86 -31.59
CA ASN A 8 -21.65 26.56 -31.93
C ASN A 8 -22.93 25.71 -31.79
N THR A 9 -23.05 24.95 -30.69
CA THR A 9 -24.26 24.14 -30.43
C THR A 9 -25.33 24.97 -29.72
N MET A 10 -26.53 24.40 -29.56
CA MET A 10 -27.59 24.98 -28.71
C MET A 10 -27.19 25.12 -27.23
N MET A 11 -26.11 24.47 -26.79
CA MET A 11 -25.56 24.51 -25.44
C MET A 11 -24.28 25.37 -25.35
N GLY A 12 -23.93 26.08 -26.43
CA GLY A 12 -22.64 26.78 -26.58
C GLY A 12 -21.57 25.91 -27.24
N THR A 13 -20.32 26.35 -27.16
CA THR A 13 -19.15 25.59 -27.63
C THR A 13 -18.72 24.61 -26.55
N LEU A 14 -18.89 23.31 -26.82
CA LEU A 14 -18.51 22.26 -25.90
C LEU A 14 -17.02 21.97 -26.03
N CYS A 15 -16.25 22.30 -25.00
CA CYS A 15 -14.81 22.04 -24.95
C CYS A 15 -14.52 20.87 -24.01
N TYR A 16 -13.62 19.98 -24.40
CA TYR A 16 -13.13 18.92 -23.54
C TYR A 16 -12.55 19.48 -22.25
N LYS A 17 -12.97 18.89 -21.13
CA LYS A 17 -12.43 19.17 -19.80
C LYS A 17 -11.55 18.02 -19.32
N ARG A 18 -12.12 16.82 -19.26
CA ARG A 18 -11.43 15.60 -18.79
C ARG A 18 -11.89 14.38 -19.56
N VAL A 19 -10.99 13.45 -19.83
CA VAL A 19 -11.27 12.14 -20.43
C VAL A 19 -11.25 11.07 -19.33
N TYR A 20 -12.25 10.19 -19.37
CA TYR A 20 -12.48 9.14 -18.40
C TYR A 20 -12.26 7.73 -18.98
N GLU A 21 -12.65 7.53 -20.24
CA GLU A 21 -12.36 6.33 -21.03
C GLU A 21 -11.80 6.71 -22.39
N PHE A 22 -10.75 6.00 -22.81
CA PHE A 22 -10.08 6.21 -24.08
C PHE A 22 -9.91 4.88 -24.81
N PHE A 23 -10.54 4.76 -25.97
CA PHE A 23 -10.39 3.61 -26.86
C PHE A 23 -10.30 4.12 -28.29
N GLU A 24 -9.06 4.18 -28.80
CA GLU A 24 -8.63 4.88 -30.03
C GLU A 24 -8.84 6.40 -29.97
N GLU A 25 -9.95 6.84 -29.39
CA GLU A 25 -10.35 8.20 -29.08
C GLU A 25 -11.13 8.26 -27.75
N PRO A 26 -11.42 9.46 -27.21
CA PRO A 26 -12.23 9.60 -25.99
C PRO A 26 -13.64 9.04 -26.18
N ARG A 27 -14.02 8.02 -25.42
CA ARG A 27 -15.37 7.40 -25.47
C ARG A 27 -16.27 7.77 -24.29
N PHE A 28 -15.67 8.18 -23.16
CA PHE A 28 -16.38 8.78 -22.03
C PHE A 28 -15.57 9.94 -21.48
N PHE A 29 -16.15 11.13 -21.43
CA PHE A 29 -15.45 12.35 -21.05
C PHE A 29 -16.40 13.42 -20.53
N SER A 30 -15.87 14.48 -19.92
CA SER A 30 -16.63 15.69 -19.61
C SER A 30 -16.26 16.84 -20.52
N VAL A 31 -17.27 17.65 -20.81
CA VAL A 31 -17.13 18.91 -21.53
C VAL A 31 -17.67 20.07 -20.71
N GLU A 32 -17.17 21.26 -21.02
CA GLU A 32 -17.57 22.52 -20.42
C GLU A 32 -17.88 23.53 -21.54
N ASN A 33 -18.94 24.31 -21.36
CA ASN A 33 -19.27 25.42 -22.26
C ASN A 33 -18.72 26.76 -21.76
N GLU A 34 -18.97 27.85 -22.50
CA GLU A 34 -18.44 29.19 -22.21
C GLU A 34 -18.95 29.79 -20.89
N VAL A 35 -20.03 29.26 -20.33
CA VAL A 35 -20.63 29.69 -19.06
C VAL A 35 -20.37 28.69 -17.92
N SER A 36 -19.37 27.81 -18.09
CA SER A 36 -18.97 26.80 -17.10
C SER A 36 -20.04 25.77 -16.72
N THR A 37 -21.02 25.54 -17.60
CA THR A 37 -21.93 24.41 -17.48
C THR A 37 -21.21 23.14 -17.88
N LEU A 38 -21.36 22.08 -17.08
CA LEU A 38 -20.69 20.81 -17.28
C LEU A 38 -21.65 19.77 -17.84
N PHE A 39 -21.09 18.92 -18.70
CA PHE A 39 -21.79 17.78 -19.26
C PHE A 39 -20.86 16.57 -19.23
N ILE A 40 -21.42 15.38 -19.01
CA ILE A 40 -20.76 14.13 -19.38
C ILE A 40 -21.20 13.74 -20.79
N VAL A 41 -20.26 13.22 -21.56
CA VAL A 41 -20.47 12.76 -22.92
C VAL A 41 -20.08 11.29 -22.99
N TYR A 42 -20.99 10.46 -23.47
CA TYR A 42 -20.83 9.01 -23.56
C TYR A 42 -21.10 8.53 -24.98
N TRP A 43 -20.14 7.83 -25.57
CA TRP A 43 -20.28 7.23 -26.90
C TRP A 43 -21.25 6.06 -26.86
N ILE A 44 -22.22 6.05 -27.78
CA ILE A 44 -23.28 5.02 -27.81
C ILE A 44 -23.26 4.17 -29.08
N GLY A 45 -22.44 4.53 -30.07
CA GLY A 45 -22.28 3.76 -31.29
C GLY A 45 -21.83 4.62 -32.47
N GLU A 46 -21.54 3.95 -33.56
CA GLU A 46 -21.21 4.53 -34.85
C GLU A 46 -22.00 3.80 -35.94
N ASP A 47 -22.33 4.51 -37.01
CA ASP A 47 -22.84 3.94 -38.25
C ASP A 47 -21.98 4.41 -39.44
N ASP A 48 -22.41 4.15 -40.67
CA ASP A 48 -21.61 4.50 -41.86
C ASP A 48 -21.47 6.03 -42.08
N GLU A 49 -22.33 6.83 -41.45
CA GLU A 49 -22.47 8.27 -41.72
C GLU A 49 -22.14 9.16 -40.51
N CYS A 50 -22.29 8.64 -39.28
CA CYS A 50 -22.13 9.43 -38.06
C CYS A 50 -21.68 8.64 -36.81
N ASP A 51 -21.09 9.37 -35.87
CA ASP A 51 -20.94 8.92 -34.48
C ASP A 51 -22.10 9.41 -33.62
N SER A 52 -22.60 8.53 -32.76
CA SER A 52 -23.72 8.82 -31.87
C SER A 52 -23.25 8.94 -30.42
N TRP A 53 -23.78 9.94 -29.71
CA TRP A 53 -23.35 10.31 -28.36
C TRP A 53 -24.52 10.71 -27.47
N TYR A 54 -24.48 10.30 -26.20
CA TYR A 54 -25.29 10.92 -25.16
C TYR A 54 -24.54 12.09 -24.53
N ILE A 55 -25.23 13.22 -24.37
CA ILE A 55 -24.75 14.43 -23.71
C ILE A 55 -25.70 14.75 -22.56
N ILE A 56 -25.20 14.59 -21.33
CA ILE A 56 -25.99 14.66 -20.11
C ILE A 56 -25.46 15.82 -19.24
N PRO A 57 -26.28 16.82 -18.91
CA PRO A 57 -25.91 17.87 -17.97
C PRO A 57 -25.57 17.30 -16.59
N ILE A 58 -24.51 17.83 -15.96
CA ILE A 58 -24.03 17.34 -14.67
C ILE A 58 -23.55 18.49 -13.78
N SER A 59 -23.77 18.40 -12.48
CA SER A 59 -23.24 19.32 -11.49
C SER A 59 -21.76 19.02 -11.19
N PRO A 60 -20.98 20.03 -10.75
CA PRO A 60 -19.60 19.81 -10.33
C PRO A 60 -19.46 18.74 -9.24
N GLY A 61 -20.38 18.70 -8.27
CA GLY A 61 -20.36 17.73 -7.18
C GLY A 61 -20.60 16.30 -7.65
N ARG A 62 -21.57 16.09 -8.56
CA ARG A 62 -21.81 14.77 -9.13
C ARG A 62 -20.68 14.31 -10.03
N LEU A 63 -20.08 15.22 -10.81
CA LEU A 63 -18.91 14.92 -11.62
C LEU A 63 -17.71 14.47 -10.75
N GLU A 64 -17.49 15.15 -9.62
CA GLU A 64 -16.45 14.77 -8.67
C GLU A 64 -16.65 13.36 -8.09
N LEU A 65 -17.90 12.95 -7.85
CA LEU A 65 -18.21 11.58 -7.40
C LEU A 65 -17.83 10.53 -8.45
N ILE A 66 -18.05 10.80 -9.75
CA ILE A 66 -17.59 9.92 -10.84
C ILE A 66 -16.06 9.87 -10.85
N GLU A 67 -15.41 11.02 -10.76
CA GLU A 67 -13.95 11.15 -10.80
C GLU A 67 -13.23 10.46 -9.63
N ARG A 68 -13.87 10.44 -8.45
CA ARG A 68 -13.40 9.71 -7.26
C ARG A 68 -13.81 8.24 -7.25
N LYS A 69 -14.40 7.73 -8.34
CA LYS A 69 -14.91 6.35 -8.49
C LYS A 69 -15.93 5.98 -7.41
N ARG A 70 -16.79 6.92 -7.00
CA ARG A 70 -17.92 6.68 -6.09
C ARG A 70 -19.17 6.23 -6.82
N ILE A 71 -19.29 6.64 -8.07
CA ILE A 71 -20.41 6.32 -8.96
C ILE A 71 -19.81 5.64 -10.19
N CYS A 72 -20.35 4.47 -10.55
CA CYS A 72 -19.94 3.77 -11.77
C CYS A 72 -20.49 4.48 -13.01
N ILE A 73 -19.97 4.16 -14.21
CA ILE A 73 -20.41 4.79 -15.46
C ILE A 73 -21.92 4.60 -15.66
N ARG A 74 -22.44 3.39 -15.38
CA ARG A 74 -23.87 3.09 -15.50
C ARG A 74 -24.73 4.02 -14.61
N ASP A 75 -24.35 4.21 -13.35
CA ASP A 75 -25.10 5.06 -12.43
C ASP A 75 -24.96 6.55 -12.75
N ALA A 76 -23.85 6.96 -13.38
CA ALA A 76 -23.69 8.30 -13.92
C ALA A 76 -24.69 8.56 -15.05
N LEU A 77 -24.96 7.56 -15.89
CA LEU A 77 -25.91 7.63 -16.99
C LEU A 77 -27.37 7.56 -16.51
N ILE A 78 -27.71 6.65 -15.58
CA ILE A 78 -29.12 6.39 -15.19
C ILE A 78 -29.61 7.35 -14.10
N ASN A 79 -28.78 7.72 -13.13
CA ASN A 79 -29.20 8.56 -12.01
C ASN A 79 -28.94 10.04 -12.31
N GLN A 80 -29.50 10.56 -13.40
CA GLN A 80 -29.28 11.93 -13.87
C GLN A 80 -29.89 12.96 -12.92
N GLU A 81 -29.31 14.16 -12.88
CA GLU A 81 -29.85 15.29 -12.08
C GLU A 81 -31.02 16.01 -12.77
N GLN A 82 -31.28 15.66 -14.03
CA GLN A 82 -32.37 16.19 -14.84
C GLN A 82 -33.21 15.05 -15.42
N SER A 83 -34.45 15.35 -15.80
CA SER A 83 -35.38 14.36 -16.37
C SER A 83 -35.16 14.07 -17.85
N PHE A 84 -34.28 14.82 -18.51
CA PHE A 84 -33.98 14.72 -19.93
C PHE A 84 -32.48 14.86 -20.19
N PHE A 85 -32.05 14.34 -21.32
CA PHE A 85 -30.70 14.46 -21.87
C PHE A 85 -30.75 14.60 -23.38
N TYR A 86 -29.59 14.75 -24.00
CA TYR A 86 -29.48 14.91 -25.45
C TYR A 86 -28.77 13.73 -26.07
N GLU A 87 -29.28 13.28 -27.22
CA GLU A 87 -28.57 12.41 -28.13
C GLU A 87 -28.12 13.23 -29.34
N ALA A 88 -26.84 13.12 -29.68
CA ALA A 88 -26.20 13.85 -30.76
C ALA A 88 -25.63 12.87 -31.78
N HIS A 89 -26.05 13.01 -33.03
CA HIS A 89 -25.46 12.30 -34.18
C HIS A 89 -24.53 13.26 -34.92
N ILE A 90 -23.23 13.01 -34.82
CA ILE A 90 -22.16 13.85 -35.37
C ILE A 90 -21.71 13.23 -36.70
N PRO A 91 -22.03 13.85 -37.85
CA PRO A 91 -21.68 13.29 -39.14
C PRO A 91 -20.17 13.32 -39.38
N TYR A 92 -19.64 12.32 -40.08
CA TYR A 92 -18.25 12.29 -40.52
C TYR A 92 -17.95 13.40 -41.55
N ASP A 93 -18.96 13.75 -42.35
CA ASP A 93 -18.92 14.93 -43.21
C ASP A 93 -19.06 16.22 -42.39
N ARG A 94 -17.97 16.98 -42.33
CA ARG A 94 -17.87 18.25 -41.60
C ARG A 94 -18.72 19.38 -42.19
N THR A 95 -19.31 19.20 -43.36
CA THR A 95 -20.25 20.20 -43.93
C THR A 95 -21.70 19.99 -43.49
N SER A 96 -21.99 18.80 -42.97
CA SER A 96 -23.30 18.41 -42.48
C SER A 96 -23.50 18.86 -41.03
N ASN A 97 -24.74 19.21 -40.67
CA ASN A 97 -25.06 19.66 -39.31
C ASN A 97 -25.25 18.46 -38.37
N VAL A 98 -24.88 18.64 -37.11
CA VAL A 98 -25.17 17.67 -36.03
C VAL A 98 -26.68 17.56 -35.84
N THR A 99 -27.19 16.33 -35.80
CA THR A 99 -28.60 16.06 -35.49
C THR A 99 -28.76 15.87 -33.99
N TRP A 100 -29.74 16.54 -33.40
CA TRP A 100 -30.00 16.54 -31.96
C TRP A 100 -31.38 15.99 -31.64
N LEU A 101 -31.43 15.01 -30.74
CA LEU A 101 -32.67 14.48 -30.19
C LEU A 101 -32.74 14.77 -28.69
N ASN A 102 -33.88 15.26 -28.23
CA ASN A 102 -34.17 15.37 -26.80
C ASN A 102 -34.77 14.04 -26.33
N LYS A 103 -34.14 13.43 -25.34
CA LYS A 103 -34.49 12.11 -24.80
C LYS A 103 -34.89 12.25 -23.34
N ASN A 104 -35.96 11.58 -22.94
CA ASN A 104 -36.33 11.44 -21.53
C ASN A 104 -35.49 10.34 -20.88
N LEU A 105 -35.38 10.36 -19.55
CA LEU A 105 -34.59 9.38 -18.82
C LEU A 105 -34.94 7.91 -19.14
N ALA A 106 -36.22 7.60 -19.40
CA ALA A 106 -36.65 6.25 -19.74
C ALA A 106 -36.09 5.74 -21.07
N GLU A 107 -35.77 6.65 -22.00
CA GLU A 107 -35.22 6.31 -23.33
C GLU A 107 -33.74 5.93 -23.27
N ILE A 108 -33.06 6.13 -22.12
CA ILE A 108 -31.66 5.71 -21.94
C ILE A 108 -31.46 4.19 -22.04
N PHE A 109 -32.55 3.43 -21.85
CA PHE A 109 -32.55 1.98 -21.92
C PHE A 109 -32.79 1.44 -23.34
N GLU A 110 -32.95 2.32 -24.34
CA GLU A 110 -33.05 1.92 -25.76
C GLU A 110 -31.76 1.26 -26.26
N LEU A 111 -30.62 1.58 -25.64
CA LEU A 111 -29.31 1.00 -25.95
C LEU A 111 -28.73 0.23 -24.76
N PRO A 112 -27.86 -0.78 -25.02
CA PRO A 112 -27.18 -1.51 -23.97
C PRO A 112 -26.28 -0.59 -23.13
N LEU A 113 -26.55 -0.55 -21.82
CA LEU A 113 -25.75 0.23 -20.88
C LEU A 113 -24.57 -0.58 -20.32
N PRO A 114 -23.49 0.09 -19.87
CA PRO A 114 -22.39 -0.56 -19.15
C PRO A 114 -22.83 -1.42 -17.96
N ALA A 115 -21.96 -2.34 -17.56
CA ALA A 115 -22.14 -3.12 -16.34
C ALA A 115 -22.21 -2.20 -15.11
N SER A 116 -22.98 -2.61 -14.08
CA SER A 116 -23.24 -1.82 -12.86
C SER A 116 -22.01 -1.59 -11.97
N GLU A 117 -20.88 -2.21 -12.26
CA GLU A 117 -19.63 -2.08 -11.50
C GLU A 117 -18.48 -1.55 -12.35
N LEU A 118 -18.76 -1.05 -13.56
CA LEU A 118 -17.75 -0.46 -14.41
C LEU A 118 -17.50 1.00 -13.99
N TYR A 119 -16.38 1.25 -13.31
CA TYR A 119 -15.91 2.59 -12.97
C TYR A 119 -14.97 3.13 -14.06
N ILE A 120 -14.79 4.45 -14.06
CA ILE A 120 -13.83 5.11 -14.95
C ILE A 120 -12.40 4.58 -14.75
N SER A 121 -11.62 4.52 -15.83
CA SER A 121 -10.23 4.07 -15.79
C SER A 121 -9.34 5.10 -15.09
N SER A 122 -9.41 6.36 -15.51
CA SER A 122 -8.58 7.46 -15.04
C SER A 122 -9.28 8.81 -15.23
N VAL A 123 -8.72 9.89 -14.70
CA VAL A 123 -9.21 11.25 -14.95
C VAL A 123 -8.09 12.02 -15.63
N VAL A 124 -8.15 12.15 -16.94
CA VAL A 124 -7.09 12.78 -17.74
C VAL A 124 -7.54 14.18 -18.15
N PRO A 125 -6.91 15.26 -17.66
CA PRO A 125 -7.28 16.61 -18.04
C PRO A 125 -6.94 16.86 -19.52
N VAL A 126 -7.78 17.61 -20.21
CA VAL A 126 -7.50 18.07 -21.57
C VAL A 126 -6.98 19.50 -21.50
N MET A 127 -5.77 19.71 -22.00
CA MET A 127 -5.12 21.02 -22.01
C MET A 127 -5.78 21.93 -23.05
N PRO A 128 -5.66 23.27 -22.94
CA PRO A 128 -6.19 24.20 -23.95
C PRO A 128 -5.67 23.93 -25.38
N SER A 129 -4.52 23.29 -25.50
CA SER A 129 -3.93 22.84 -26.78
C SER A 129 -4.59 21.58 -27.37
N GLY A 130 -5.62 21.04 -26.72
CA GLY A 130 -6.28 19.78 -27.08
C GLY A 130 -5.47 18.52 -26.75
N ARG A 131 -4.29 18.66 -26.11
CA ARG A 131 -3.47 17.52 -25.68
C ARG A 131 -3.96 16.99 -24.34
N LEU A 132 -3.90 15.67 -24.17
CA LEU A 132 -4.09 15.02 -22.87
C LEU A 132 -2.93 15.39 -21.94
N GLY A 133 -3.26 15.79 -20.72
CA GLY A 133 -2.30 15.99 -19.62
C GLY A 133 -2.01 14.69 -18.87
N GLU A 134 -1.39 14.80 -17.71
CA GLU A 134 -1.18 13.66 -16.82
C GLU A 134 -2.46 13.32 -16.04
N ALA A 135 -2.71 12.03 -15.84
CA ALA A 135 -3.87 11.57 -15.10
C ALA A 135 -3.88 12.10 -13.66
N ILE A 136 -5.01 12.67 -13.24
CA ILE A 136 -5.23 13.14 -11.87
C ILE A 136 -5.26 11.93 -10.94
N THR A 137 -4.40 11.94 -9.94
CA THR A 137 -4.39 10.95 -8.86
C THR A 137 -5.26 11.45 -7.71
N TYR A 138 -6.33 10.71 -7.41
CA TYR A 138 -7.14 10.94 -6.22
C TYR A 138 -6.59 10.13 -5.05
N SER A 139 -6.57 10.75 -3.87
CA SER A 139 -6.26 10.07 -2.62
C SER A 139 -7.41 9.13 -2.23
N THR A 140 -7.05 7.92 -1.81
CA THR A 140 -7.99 6.93 -1.28
C THR A 140 -8.25 7.15 0.20
N HIS A 141 -7.24 7.64 0.92
CA HIS A 141 -7.22 7.73 2.38
C HIS A 141 -6.42 8.95 2.83
N GLU A 142 -6.62 9.34 4.09
CA GLU A 142 -5.87 10.41 4.73
C GLU A 142 -5.40 10.00 6.12
N ILE A 143 -4.15 10.33 6.46
CA ILE A 143 -3.62 10.25 7.83
C ILE A 143 -3.60 11.65 8.40
N HIS A 144 -4.31 11.85 9.51
CA HIS A 144 -4.37 13.11 10.23
C HIS A 144 -3.52 12.98 11.49
N LEU A 145 -2.55 13.87 11.65
CA LEU A 145 -1.64 13.91 12.79
C LEU A 145 -1.77 15.23 13.55
N GLU A 146 -2.03 15.12 14.84
CA GLU A 146 -2.10 16.26 15.74
C GLU A 146 -1.29 16.02 17.03
N LYS A 147 -0.94 17.08 17.75
CA LYS A 147 -0.27 16.97 19.05
C LYS A 147 -1.26 16.61 20.14
N SER A 148 -0.89 15.63 20.98
CA SER A 148 -1.77 15.16 22.06
C SER A 148 -1.99 16.18 23.18
N SER A 149 -1.11 17.20 23.32
CA SER A 149 -1.23 18.27 24.31
C SER A 149 -1.26 19.65 23.64
N ARG A 150 -2.34 20.41 23.91
CA ARG A 150 -2.47 21.81 23.49
C ARG A 150 -1.63 22.79 24.31
N LYS A 151 -1.13 22.41 25.49
CA LYS A 151 -0.42 23.30 26.43
C LYS A 151 1.10 23.37 26.23
N ASN A 152 1.70 22.34 25.63
CA ASN A 152 3.13 22.31 25.27
C ASN A 152 3.28 22.23 23.74
N ALA A 153 2.61 23.16 23.04
CA ALA A 153 2.53 23.20 21.58
C ALA A 153 3.89 23.57 20.95
N LYS A 154 4.86 22.66 20.99
CA LYS A 154 5.81 22.57 19.90
C LYS A 154 5.00 22.12 18.69
N ASN A 155 5.01 22.93 17.63
CA ASN A 155 4.40 22.59 16.35
C ASN A 155 4.82 21.17 15.95
N LEU A 156 3.91 20.45 15.30
CA LEU A 156 4.28 19.20 14.67
C LEU A 156 5.44 19.48 13.70
N VAL A 157 6.53 18.72 13.81
CA VAL A 157 7.68 18.84 12.90
C VAL A 157 7.69 17.66 11.95
N LEU A 158 8.35 17.83 10.81
CA LEU A 158 8.39 16.81 9.76
C LEU A 158 8.88 15.45 10.24
N SER A 159 9.86 15.41 11.15
CA SER A 159 10.36 14.13 11.70
C SER A 159 9.33 13.38 12.53
N HIS A 160 8.36 14.07 13.14
CA HIS A 160 7.25 13.40 13.83
C HIS A 160 6.29 12.76 12.81
N VAL A 161 5.96 13.52 11.77
CA VAL A 161 5.10 13.08 10.68
C VAL A 161 5.69 11.85 10.00
N SER A 162 6.93 11.97 9.52
CA SER A 162 7.59 10.90 8.77
C SER A 162 7.68 9.63 9.61
N ASN A 163 8.06 9.74 10.89
CA ASN A 163 8.17 8.56 11.76
C ASN A 163 6.82 7.83 11.89
N VAL A 164 5.73 8.53 12.21
CA VAL A 164 4.42 7.88 12.38
C VAL A 164 3.91 7.29 11.06
N CYS A 165 4.05 8.02 9.96
CA CYS A 165 3.63 7.54 8.64
C CYS A 165 4.46 6.35 8.15
N ASP A 166 5.78 6.34 8.41
CA ASP A 166 6.66 5.21 8.07
C ASP A 166 6.27 3.96 8.87
N ARG A 167 5.94 4.09 10.16
CA ARG A 167 5.48 2.94 10.98
C ARG A 167 4.11 2.43 10.57
N PHE A 168 3.20 3.32 10.19
CA PHE A 168 1.93 2.90 9.63
C PHE A 168 2.12 2.20 8.27
N SER A 169 3.02 2.71 7.42
CA SER A 169 3.36 2.06 6.16
C SER A 169 3.91 0.65 6.37
N ASP A 170 4.82 0.45 7.33
CA ASP A 170 5.34 -0.88 7.64
C ASP A 170 4.24 -1.81 8.17
N LEU A 171 3.37 -1.34 9.08
CA LEU A 171 2.21 -2.12 9.54
C LEU A 171 1.31 -2.56 8.38
N TYR A 172 1.00 -1.64 7.46
CA TYR A 172 0.20 -1.93 6.28
C TYR A 172 0.89 -2.92 5.33
N ASP A 173 2.19 -2.75 5.07
CA ASP A 173 2.98 -3.66 4.25
C ASP A 173 2.97 -5.10 4.83
N ARG A 174 3.01 -5.25 6.16
CA ARG A 174 2.90 -6.57 6.83
C ARG A 174 1.52 -7.21 6.63
N MET A 175 0.45 -6.41 6.67
CA MET A 175 -0.91 -6.90 6.40
C MET A 175 -1.07 -7.34 4.95
N LEU A 176 -0.48 -6.62 4.00
CA LEU A 176 -0.42 -7.02 2.58
C LEU A 176 0.34 -8.34 2.39
N GLU A 177 1.49 -8.50 3.05
CA GLU A 177 2.26 -9.75 3.03
C GLU A 177 1.43 -10.95 3.53
N MET A 178 0.69 -10.76 4.63
CA MET A 178 -0.21 -11.78 5.19
C MET A 178 -1.35 -12.14 4.22
N ALA A 179 -1.98 -11.12 3.62
CA ALA A 179 -3.08 -11.29 2.66
C ALA A 179 -2.62 -11.77 1.27
N LYS A 180 -1.31 -11.81 1.00
CA LYS A 180 -0.72 -12.07 -0.33
C LYS A 180 -1.16 -11.05 -1.39
N CYS A 181 -1.43 -9.80 -0.98
CA CYS A 181 -1.78 -8.68 -1.86
C CYS A 181 -0.56 -7.81 -2.19
N LYS A 182 -0.65 -6.98 -3.23
CA LYS A 182 0.40 -6.03 -3.62
C LYS A 182 -0.15 -4.62 -3.69
N ASP A 183 0.28 -3.78 -2.77
CA ASP A 183 0.05 -2.34 -2.83
C ASP A 183 1.12 -1.59 -2.05
N LYS A 184 1.08 -0.25 -2.08
CA LYS A 184 1.94 0.65 -1.31
C LYS A 184 1.23 1.97 -1.07
N LEU A 185 1.53 2.61 0.06
CA LEU A 185 1.14 4.00 0.31
C LEU A 185 1.90 4.93 -0.63
N ARG A 186 1.17 5.66 -1.48
CA ARG A 186 1.75 6.66 -2.40
C ARG A 186 1.23 8.05 -2.04
N PRO A 187 2.09 9.01 -1.65
CA PRO A 187 1.65 10.34 -1.27
C PRO A 187 0.98 11.05 -2.46
N VAL A 188 -0.08 11.82 -2.18
CA VAL A 188 -0.80 12.64 -3.17
C VAL A 188 -0.64 14.11 -2.83
N ASP A 189 -0.96 14.52 -1.60
CA ASP A 189 -0.82 15.91 -1.14
C ASP A 189 -0.69 15.98 0.39
N ALA A 190 -0.24 17.11 0.92
CA ALA A 190 -0.15 17.38 2.36
C ALA A 190 -0.61 18.80 2.71
N ARG A 191 -1.44 18.94 3.76
CA ARG A 191 -2.03 20.22 4.17
C ARG A 191 -1.57 20.63 5.59
N PRO A 192 -1.19 21.91 5.81
CA PRO A 192 -0.74 22.40 7.11
C PRO A 192 -1.90 22.79 8.05
N GLY A 193 -1.66 22.66 9.37
CA GLY A 193 -2.63 22.96 10.45
C GLY A 193 -3.42 21.71 10.84
N SER A 194 -2.96 20.98 11.89
CA SER A 194 -3.08 19.50 11.99
C SER A 194 -2.58 18.85 10.69
N PHE A 195 -1.49 18.10 10.75
CA PHE A 195 -0.84 17.68 9.51
C PHE A 195 -1.64 16.54 8.88
N ILE A 196 -2.20 16.80 7.69
CA ILE A 196 -2.99 15.82 6.96
C ILE A 196 -2.18 15.38 5.73
N ILE A 197 -1.90 14.08 5.62
CA ILE A 197 -1.36 13.47 4.41
C ILE A 197 -2.46 12.74 3.70
N SER A 198 -2.72 13.14 2.46
CA SER A 198 -3.58 12.40 1.55
C SER A 198 -2.72 11.46 0.70
N PHE A 199 -3.10 10.19 0.60
CA PHE A 199 -2.34 9.18 -0.13
C PHE A 199 -3.25 8.18 -0.85
N LYS A 200 -2.65 7.45 -1.79
CA LYS A 200 -3.28 6.36 -2.54
C LYS A 200 -2.78 5.01 -2.03
N ALA A 201 -3.73 4.16 -1.67
CA ALA A 201 -3.58 2.75 -1.31
C ALA A 201 -4.89 2.05 -1.71
N GLU A 202 -4.86 1.36 -2.85
CA GLU A 202 -6.00 0.68 -3.47
C GLU A 202 -6.50 -0.49 -2.62
N GLU A 203 -5.59 -1.26 -2.01
CA GLU A 203 -5.93 -2.44 -1.21
C GLU A 203 -6.25 -2.07 0.25
N LEU A 204 -6.09 -0.81 0.68
CA LEU A 204 -6.33 -0.45 2.09
C LEU A 204 -7.80 -0.60 2.48
N HIS A 205 -8.72 -0.48 1.52
CA HIS A 205 -10.15 -0.68 1.74
C HIS A 205 -10.49 -2.08 2.30
N SER A 206 -9.79 -3.13 1.84
CA SER A 206 -10.03 -4.51 2.33
C SER A 206 -9.62 -4.72 3.78
N PHE A 207 -8.87 -3.79 4.38
CA PHE A 207 -8.43 -3.86 5.77
C PHE A 207 -9.14 -2.85 6.68
N GLU A 208 -10.03 -2.00 6.14
CA GLU A 208 -10.72 -0.96 6.93
C GLU A 208 -11.48 -1.55 8.13
N GLU A 209 -12.19 -2.66 7.95
CA GLU A 209 -12.92 -3.32 9.04
C GLU A 209 -12.00 -3.83 10.16
N ILE A 210 -10.81 -4.31 9.80
CA ILE A 210 -9.82 -4.76 10.78
C ILE A 210 -9.30 -3.57 11.60
N PHE A 211 -9.01 -2.45 10.93
CA PHE A 211 -8.57 -1.24 11.59
C PHE A 211 -9.66 -0.60 12.46
N ARG A 212 -10.91 -0.60 12.00
CA ARG A 212 -12.05 -0.10 12.77
C ARG A 212 -12.25 -0.89 14.05
N GLU A 213 -12.21 -2.21 13.96
CA GLU A 213 -12.35 -3.08 15.13
C GLU A 213 -11.16 -2.93 16.09
N LEU A 214 -9.92 -2.84 15.57
CA LEU A 214 -8.75 -2.54 16.39
C LEU A 214 -8.91 -1.19 17.13
N SER A 215 -9.35 -0.15 16.42
CA SER A 215 -9.62 1.18 16.98
C SER A 215 -10.63 1.11 18.11
N ARG A 216 -11.74 0.39 17.90
CA ARG A 216 -12.80 0.17 18.89
C ARG A 216 -12.27 -0.53 20.14
N LEU A 217 -11.47 -1.58 19.98
CA LEU A 217 -10.88 -2.30 21.11
C LEU A 217 -9.91 -1.42 21.90
N ILE A 218 -9.10 -0.60 21.22
CA ILE A 218 -8.16 0.33 21.85
C ILE A 218 -8.92 1.39 22.65
N GLU A 219 -9.98 1.97 22.08
CA GLU A 219 -10.81 2.97 22.74
C GLU A 219 -11.47 2.42 24.02
N LEU A 220 -12.01 1.19 23.93
CA LEU A 220 -12.62 0.48 25.06
C LEU A 220 -11.61 -0.06 26.08
N ARG A 221 -10.30 0.05 25.80
CA ARG A 221 -9.22 -0.57 26.59
C ARG A 221 -9.41 -2.08 26.78
N ALA A 222 -9.98 -2.74 25.78
CA ALA A 222 -10.21 -4.18 25.78
C ALA A 222 -8.91 -4.96 25.54
N ASP A 223 -8.92 -6.28 25.75
CA ASP A 223 -7.77 -7.11 25.37
C ASP A 223 -7.69 -7.22 23.84
N ILE A 224 -6.62 -6.67 23.25
CA ILE A 224 -6.38 -6.68 21.80
C ILE A 224 -5.59 -7.91 21.34
N ILE A 225 -4.98 -8.68 22.24
CA ILE A 225 -4.08 -9.78 21.87
C ILE A 225 -4.79 -10.88 21.06
N PRO A 226 -5.98 -11.38 21.47
CA PRO A 226 -6.69 -12.40 20.69
C PRO A 226 -7.03 -11.91 19.28
N PHE A 227 -7.46 -10.65 19.16
CA PHE A 227 -7.80 -10.04 17.88
C PHE A 227 -6.58 -9.89 16.96
N ILE A 228 -5.45 -9.42 17.51
CA ILE A 228 -4.19 -9.28 16.78
C ILE A 228 -3.75 -10.62 16.19
N PHE A 229 -3.81 -11.69 16.98
CA PHE A 229 -3.43 -13.03 16.51
C PHE A 229 -4.40 -13.59 15.49
N GLU A 230 -5.71 -13.46 15.72
CA GLU A 230 -6.74 -13.95 14.80
C GLU A 230 -6.64 -13.26 13.43
N LYS A 231 -6.42 -11.94 13.40
CA LYS A 231 -6.31 -11.16 12.16
C LYS A 231 -4.90 -11.14 11.57
N GLY A 232 -3.94 -11.79 12.22
CA GLY A 232 -2.56 -11.86 11.75
C GLY A 232 -1.84 -10.50 11.70
N ILE A 233 -2.19 -9.59 12.61
CA ILE A 233 -1.55 -8.28 12.72
C ILE A 233 -0.14 -8.49 13.30
N ASP A 234 0.88 -7.93 12.64
CA ASP A 234 2.26 -8.04 13.12
C ASP A 234 2.45 -7.24 14.42
N VAL A 235 2.73 -7.94 15.52
CA VAL A 235 2.85 -7.35 16.85
C VAL A 235 4.01 -6.36 16.92
N GLN A 236 5.12 -6.61 16.21
CA GLN A 236 6.26 -5.70 16.19
C GLN A 236 5.89 -4.41 15.45
N ALA A 237 5.33 -4.52 14.25
CA ALA A 237 4.95 -3.34 13.46
C ALA A 237 3.88 -2.50 14.18
N LEU A 238 2.92 -3.13 14.85
CA LEU A 238 1.95 -2.43 15.69
C LEU A 238 2.63 -1.77 16.89
N THR A 239 3.53 -2.46 17.59
CA THR A 239 4.28 -1.90 18.73
C THR A 239 5.11 -0.68 18.30
N ASP A 240 5.79 -0.76 17.15
CA ASP A 240 6.58 0.34 16.59
C ASP A 240 5.69 1.55 16.26
N LEU A 241 4.50 1.33 15.69
CA LEU A 241 3.53 2.39 15.44
C LEU A 241 3.10 3.06 16.76
N LEU A 242 2.69 2.29 17.76
CA LEU A 242 2.31 2.83 19.07
C LEU A 242 3.47 3.59 19.73
N GLN A 243 4.69 3.06 19.65
CA GLN A 243 5.88 3.68 20.21
C GLN A 243 6.15 5.03 19.52
N SER A 244 6.05 5.09 18.19
CA SER A 244 6.23 6.34 17.43
C SER A 244 5.21 7.42 17.84
N ILE A 245 3.95 7.04 18.11
CA ILE A 245 2.89 7.95 18.57
C ILE A 245 3.24 8.50 19.96
N VAL A 246 3.75 7.66 20.87
CA VAL A 246 4.14 8.08 22.22
C VAL A 246 5.37 8.98 22.22
N GLU A 247 6.41 8.61 21.50
CA GLU A 247 7.68 9.37 21.40
C GLU A 247 7.47 10.73 20.76
N THR A 248 6.68 10.78 19.70
CA THR A 248 6.37 12.02 19.00
C THR A 248 5.27 12.82 19.71
N GLY A 249 4.56 12.23 20.69
CA GLY A 249 3.48 12.87 21.42
C GLY A 249 2.33 13.32 20.51
N THR A 250 1.94 12.46 19.57
CA THR A 250 0.88 12.71 18.60
C THR A 250 -0.37 11.89 18.89
N ASN A 251 -1.47 12.25 18.24
CA ASN A 251 -2.58 11.35 17.96
C ASN A 251 -2.59 11.11 16.45
N MET A 252 -3.04 9.92 16.04
CA MET A 252 -3.17 9.53 14.65
C MET A 252 -4.61 9.12 14.35
N GLU A 253 -5.14 9.66 13.26
CA GLU A 253 -6.40 9.22 12.68
C GLU A 253 -6.18 8.80 11.22
N LEU A 254 -6.86 7.74 10.80
CA LEU A 254 -6.93 7.30 9.41
C LEU A 254 -8.36 7.46 8.92
N ASN A 255 -8.56 8.20 7.83
CA ASN A 255 -9.86 8.44 7.23
C ASN A 255 -9.93 7.84 5.82
N SER A 256 -11.08 7.28 5.45
CA SER A 256 -11.34 6.78 4.10
C SER A 256 -11.95 7.90 3.26
N ASN A 257 -11.23 8.40 2.26
CA ASN A 257 -11.80 9.38 1.30
C ASN A 257 -12.87 8.71 0.45
N GLN A 258 -12.72 7.39 0.27
CA GLN A 258 -13.76 6.36 0.37
C GLN A 258 -15.17 6.75 0.80
N THR A 259 -15.51 6.19 1.93
CA THR A 259 -16.81 6.30 2.58
C THR A 259 -16.98 7.62 3.34
N GLY A 260 -15.91 8.39 3.53
CA GLY A 260 -15.88 9.56 4.41
C GLY A 260 -15.77 9.19 5.90
N GLU A 261 -15.52 7.91 6.21
CA GLU A 261 -15.53 7.39 7.58
C GLU A 261 -14.14 7.40 8.21
N LEU A 262 -14.13 7.46 9.54
CA LEU A 262 -12.97 7.26 10.38
C LEU A 262 -12.67 5.76 10.50
N VAL A 263 -11.50 5.36 10.05
CA VAL A 263 -11.07 3.95 9.94
C VAL A 263 -10.24 3.52 11.14
N LEU A 264 -9.32 4.36 11.61
CA LEU A 264 -8.45 4.05 12.75
C LEU A 264 -8.22 5.31 13.57
N VAL A 265 -8.29 5.18 14.90
CA VAL A 265 -7.87 6.21 15.85
C VAL A 265 -6.89 5.59 16.83
N VAL A 266 -5.70 6.20 16.93
CA VAL A 266 -4.72 5.87 17.95
C VAL A 266 -4.31 7.15 18.66
N THR A 267 -4.81 7.31 19.88
CA THR A 267 -4.40 8.40 20.76
C THR A 267 -3.12 8.03 21.50
N LYS A 268 -2.35 9.04 21.93
CA LYS A 268 -1.18 8.82 22.79
C LYS A 268 -1.51 7.99 24.03
N ALA A 269 -2.63 8.30 24.68
CA ALA A 269 -3.06 7.61 25.90
C ALA A 269 -3.41 6.13 25.64
N GLY A 270 -4.06 5.84 24.50
CA GLY A 270 -4.32 4.46 24.06
C GLY A 270 -3.02 3.71 23.78
N ALA A 271 -2.09 4.34 23.06
CA ALA A 271 -0.79 3.75 22.77
C ALA A 271 0.02 3.44 24.05
N GLU A 272 0.11 4.38 24.99
CA GLU A 272 0.80 4.20 26.28
C GLU A 272 0.22 3.01 27.09
N PHE A 273 -1.10 2.81 27.03
CA PHE A 273 -1.77 1.71 27.74
C PHE A 273 -1.31 0.32 27.26
N TYR A 274 -1.20 0.12 25.94
CA TYR A 274 -0.86 -1.19 25.38
C TYR A 274 0.64 -1.44 25.24
N LEU A 275 1.46 -0.39 25.07
CA LEU A 275 2.89 -0.53 24.84
C LEU A 275 3.58 -1.43 25.88
N LYS A 276 3.27 -1.28 27.17
CA LYS A 276 3.92 -2.10 28.20
C LYS A 276 3.75 -3.61 27.97
N ASN A 277 2.56 -4.04 27.56
CA ASN A 277 2.27 -5.46 27.35
C ASN A 277 2.77 -5.92 25.98
N LEU A 278 2.57 -5.11 24.94
CA LEU A 278 3.00 -5.43 23.58
C LEU A 278 4.52 -5.42 23.42
N SER A 279 5.27 -4.55 24.11
CA SER A 279 6.74 -4.57 24.09
C SER A 279 7.30 -5.85 24.71
N ARG A 280 6.66 -6.40 25.75
CA ARG A 280 7.07 -7.70 26.29
C ARG A 280 6.70 -8.83 25.34
N LEU A 281 5.53 -8.77 24.72
CA LEU A 281 5.06 -9.81 23.81
C LEU A 281 5.89 -9.85 22.51
N SER A 282 6.21 -8.69 21.93
CA SER A 282 7.02 -8.54 20.72
C SER A 282 8.43 -9.12 20.86
N THR A 283 9.01 -9.13 22.07
CA THR A 283 10.30 -9.80 22.27
C THR A 283 10.21 -11.32 22.09
N LEU A 284 9.08 -11.94 22.43
CA LEU A 284 8.90 -13.40 22.37
C LEU A 284 8.46 -13.87 20.98
N LEU A 285 7.57 -13.10 20.35
CA LEU A 285 7.04 -13.41 19.03
C LEU A 285 8.02 -13.07 17.92
N VAL A 286 7.89 -13.74 16.78
CA VAL A 286 8.72 -13.50 15.60
C VAL A 286 7.84 -13.00 14.45
N GLY A 287 8.11 -11.76 14.02
CA GLY A 287 7.50 -11.19 12.83
C GLY A 287 8.08 -11.79 11.55
N GLY A 288 7.27 -11.87 10.50
CA GLY A 288 7.70 -12.47 9.23
C GLY A 288 9.01 -11.88 8.69
N HIS A 289 9.24 -10.58 8.84
CA HIS A 289 10.46 -9.91 8.40
C HIS A 289 11.73 -10.30 9.18
N GLN A 290 11.62 -10.98 10.31
CA GLN A 290 12.77 -11.40 11.13
C GLN A 290 13.23 -12.81 10.78
N ILE A 291 12.44 -13.56 9.99
CA ILE A 291 12.74 -14.94 9.62
C ILE A 291 13.37 -14.94 8.22
N PRO A 292 14.59 -15.46 8.05
CA PRO A 292 15.27 -15.44 6.75
C PRO A 292 14.48 -16.19 5.68
N GLN A 293 14.66 -15.78 4.41
CA GLN A 293 14.00 -16.41 3.27
C GLN A 293 14.94 -17.31 2.43
N ALA A 294 16.24 -17.25 2.69
CA ALA A 294 17.26 -17.96 1.93
C ALA A 294 18.11 -18.80 2.87
N ASP A 295 18.37 -20.06 2.50
CA ASP A 295 18.91 -21.09 3.39
C ASP A 295 20.40 -21.38 3.19
N VAL A 296 20.99 -21.01 2.05
CA VAL A 296 22.40 -21.30 1.76
C VAL A 296 23.33 -20.20 2.33
N LEU A 297 23.96 -20.47 3.47
CA LEU A 297 24.82 -19.51 4.17
C LEU A 297 26.02 -19.03 3.33
N GLU A 298 26.66 -19.91 2.58
CA GLU A 298 27.77 -19.53 1.68
C GLU A 298 27.37 -18.47 0.64
N THR A 299 26.12 -18.52 0.16
CA THR A 299 25.61 -17.51 -0.77
C THR A 299 25.36 -16.18 -0.05
N VAL A 300 24.96 -16.21 1.24
CA VAL A 300 24.89 -15.01 2.08
C VAL A 300 26.28 -14.39 2.24
N TYR A 301 27.31 -15.21 2.51
CA TYR A 301 28.68 -14.73 2.69
C TYR A 301 29.21 -14.08 1.41
N LYS A 302 29.08 -14.75 0.26
CA LYS A 302 29.45 -14.21 -1.05
C LYS A 302 28.73 -12.89 -1.35
N LEU A 303 27.45 -12.77 -0.99
CA LEU A 303 26.71 -11.51 -1.17
C LEU A 303 27.32 -10.39 -0.33
N VAL A 304 27.67 -10.66 0.93
CA VAL A 304 28.31 -9.66 1.82
C VAL A 304 29.69 -9.25 1.29
N GLU A 305 30.45 -10.18 0.72
CA GLU A 305 31.74 -9.87 0.06
C GLU A 305 31.58 -8.91 -1.11
N ILE A 306 30.58 -9.12 -1.98
CA ILE A 306 30.31 -8.23 -3.12
C ILE A 306 29.91 -6.84 -2.64
N VAL A 307 29.07 -6.74 -1.60
CA VAL A 307 28.71 -5.43 -1.02
C VAL A 307 29.95 -4.76 -0.41
N TRP A 308 30.83 -5.53 0.22
CA TRP A 308 32.07 -5.02 0.82
C TRP A 308 33.06 -4.49 -0.22
N SER A 309 33.14 -5.11 -1.40
CA SER A 309 33.99 -4.64 -2.50
C SER A 309 33.48 -3.35 -3.16
N GLY A 310 32.29 -2.87 -2.78
CA GLY A 310 31.65 -1.68 -3.35
C GLY A 310 30.92 -1.96 -4.66
N GLU A 311 30.78 -3.22 -5.06
CA GLU A 311 30.07 -3.59 -6.27
C GLU A 311 28.55 -3.64 -6.05
N PRO A 312 27.74 -3.23 -7.04
CA PRO A 312 26.29 -3.42 -6.99
C PRO A 312 25.93 -4.91 -7.08
N LEU A 313 24.91 -5.32 -6.34
CA LEU A 313 24.37 -6.67 -6.46
C LEU A 313 23.61 -6.82 -7.78
N THR A 314 24.10 -7.69 -8.66
CA THR A 314 23.49 -7.96 -9.96
C THR A 314 23.35 -9.46 -10.19
N PRO A 315 22.46 -9.91 -11.10
CA PRO A 315 22.37 -11.32 -11.44
C PRO A 315 23.69 -11.94 -11.93
N VAL A 316 24.54 -11.12 -12.54
CA VAL A 316 25.82 -11.56 -13.12
C VAL A 316 26.85 -11.86 -12.05
N ASN A 317 27.12 -10.94 -11.11
CA ASN A 317 28.15 -11.16 -10.09
C ASN A 317 27.69 -12.08 -8.96
N THR A 318 26.40 -12.04 -8.63
CA THR A 318 25.83 -12.93 -7.60
C THR A 318 25.62 -14.35 -8.13
N GLY A 319 25.27 -14.51 -9.42
CA GLY A 319 24.78 -15.76 -10.00
C GLY A 319 23.32 -16.07 -9.62
N LEU A 320 22.58 -15.08 -9.14
CA LEU A 320 21.21 -15.21 -8.64
C LEU A 320 20.21 -14.46 -9.51
N GLN A 321 18.96 -14.91 -9.53
CA GLN A 321 17.86 -14.11 -10.09
C GLN A 321 17.53 -12.93 -9.17
N ASP A 322 17.00 -11.82 -9.69
CA ASP A 322 16.73 -10.59 -8.92
C ASP A 322 15.95 -10.84 -7.62
N ARG A 323 14.91 -11.68 -7.68
CA ARG A 323 14.12 -12.05 -6.51
C ARG A 323 14.94 -12.76 -5.43
N HIS A 324 15.92 -13.58 -5.82
CA HIS A 324 16.79 -14.29 -4.87
C HIS A 324 17.85 -13.36 -4.30
N ILE A 325 18.34 -12.38 -5.08
CA ILE A 325 19.22 -11.32 -4.54
C ILE A 325 18.54 -10.63 -3.36
N TYR A 326 17.25 -10.32 -3.47
CA TYR A 326 16.48 -9.74 -2.37
C TYR A 326 16.41 -10.68 -1.15
N TYR A 327 16.13 -11.97 -1.35
CA TYR A 327 16.07 -12.96 -0.26
C TYR A 327 17.42 -13.13 0.46
N TYR A 328 18.52 -13.18 -0.27
CA TYR A 328 19.86 -13.30 0.33
C TYR A 328 20.30 -12.00 1.02
N LYS A 329 19.94 -10.84 0.47
CA LYS A 329 20.15 -9.55 1.13
C LYS A 329 19.36 -9.45 2.44
N HIS A 330 18.13 -9.97 2.46
CA HIS A 330 17.31 -10.07 3.66
C HIS A 330 17.94 -11.01 4.70
N ALA A 331 18.38 -12.19 4.30
CA ALA A 331 19.11 -13.12 5.18
C ALA A 331 20.38 -12.50 5.79
N ALA A 332 21.16 -11.75 5.00
CA ALA A 332 22.35 -11.05 5.48
C ALA A 332 22.02 -9.99 6.56
N LYS A 333 20.87 -9.30 6.43
CA LYS A 333 20.36 -8.37 7.45
C LYS A 333 19.91 -9.09 8.71
N VAL A 334 19.23 -10.24 8.59
CA VAL A 334 18.82 -11.05 9.75
C VAL A 334 20.04 -11.50 10.57
N LEU A 335 21.13 -11.88 9.91
CA LEU A 335 22.41 -12.20 10.57
C LEU A 335 23.18 -10.94 11.05
N GLY A 336 22.65 -9.73 10.86
CA GLY A 336 23.33 -8.49 11.23
C GLY A 336 24.67 -8.28 10.53
N LEU A 337 24.88 -8.92 9.36
CA LEU A 337 26.06 -8.73 8.52
C LEU A 337 25.92 -7.48 7.65
N LEU A 338 24.68 -7.14 7.31
CA LEU A 338 24.29 -5.87 6.72
C LEU A 338 23.40 -5.07 7.69
N ASP A 339 23.52 -3.74 7.65
CA ASP A 339 22.63 -2.84 8.37
C ASP A 339 21.27 -2.64 7.65
N SER A 340 20.40 -1.80 8.21
CA SER A 340 19.08 -1.48 7.62
C SER A 340 19.20 -0.83 6.24
N PHE A 341 20.24 -0.05 5.99
CA PHE A 341 20.54 0.60 4.71
C PHE A 341 21.20 -0.35 3.70
N GLY A 342 21.66 -1.52 4.15
CA GLY A 342 22.33 -2.53 3.34
C GLY A 342 23.84 -2.35 3.25
N ASN A 343 24.45 -1.55 4.14
CA ASN A 343 25.90 -1.46 4.26
C ASN A 343 26.45 -2.59 5.13
N VAL A 344 27.70 -2.98 4.88
CA VAL A 344 28.37 -4.04 5.66
C VAL A 344 28.69 -3.56 7.08
N THR A 345 28.25 -4.32 8.08
CA THR A 345 28.54 -4.05 9.50
C THR A 345 29.95 -4.47 9.89
N THR A 346 30.43 -4.09 11.07
CA THR A 346 31.72 -4.57 11.61
C THR A 346 31.81 -6.09 11.62
N SER A 347 30.72 -6.78 11.94
CA SER A 347 30.70 -8.25 11.91
C SER A 347 30.66 -8.81 10.50
N GLY A 348 30.02 -8.13 9.55
CA GLY A 348 30.11 -8.45 8.13
C GLY A 348 31.55 -8.33 7.60
N GLN A 349 32.28 -7.28 8.01
CA GLN A 349 33.68 -7.10 7.64
C GLN A 349 34.57 -8.21 8.21
N GLN A 350 34.39 -8.53 9.50
CA GLN A 350 35.09 -9.65 10.14
C GLN A 350 34.83 -10.96 9.41
N LEU A 351 33.58 -11.20 8.98
CA LEU A 351 33.21 -12.39 8.23
C LEU A 351 33.95 -12.45 6.89
N VAL A 352 33.94 -11.37 6.11
CA VAL A 352 34.61 -11.31 4.79
C VAL A 352 36.12 -11.58 4.91
N GLN A 353 36.75 -11.03 5.96
CA GLN A 353 38.19 -11.16 6.22
C GLN A 353 38.61 -12.50 6.84
N SER A 354 37.65 -13.35 7.19
CA SER A 354 37.89 -14.61 7.90
C SER A 354 38.01 -15.82 6.96
N ASP A 355 38.70 -16.86 7.43
CA ASP A 355 38.63 -18.19 6.82
C ASP A 355 37.23 -18.82 6.98
N GLU A 356 36.96 -19.87 6.21
CA GLU A 356 35.66 -20.56 6.15
C GLU A 356 35.16 -21.04 7.51
N ALA A 357 36.03 -21.64 8.33
CA ALA A 357 35.66 -22.13 9.66
C ALA A 357 35.27 -20.97 10.60
N THR A 358 35.95 -19.83 10.48
CA THR A 358 35.68 -18.65 11.29
C THR A 358 34.43 -17.90 10.81
N ARG A 359 34.13 -17.90 9.52
CA ARG A 359 32.86 -17.37 8.97
C ARG A 359 31.65 -18.05 9.60
N HIS A 360 31.66 -19.39 9.67
CA HIS A 360 30.59 -20.15 10.30
C HIS A 360 30.47 -19.89 11.80
N LYS A 361 31.58 -19.70 12.52
CA LYS A 361 31.54 -19.29 13.95
C LYS A 361 30.89 -17.92 14.14
N ILE A 362 31.22 -16.95 13.27
CA ILE A 362 30.61 -15.62 13.29
C ILE A 362 29.12 -15.73 13.00
N ALA A 363 28.73 -16.47 11.95
CA ALA A 363 27.34 -16.67 11.59
C ALA A 363 26.54 -17.40 12.68
N ALA A 364 27.10 -18.41 13.34
CA ALA A 364 26.45 -19.12 14.44
C ALA A 364 26.14 -18.18 15.61
N ARG A 365 27.11 -17.35 16.00
CA ARG A 365 26.92 -16.32 17.04
C ARG A 365 25.88 -15.29 16.62
N LYS A 366 25.91 -14.87 15.36
CA LYS A 366 24.95 -13.90 14.82
C LYS A 366 23.54 -14.44 14.72
N PHE A 367 23.40 -15.72 14.38
CA PHE A 367 22.10 -16.38 14.37
C PHE A 367 21.55 -16.51 15.79
N GLU A 368 22.36 -16.92 16.78
CA GLU A 368 21.95 -17.00 18.19
C GLU A 368 21.40 -15.66 18.73
N VAL A 369 22.08 -14.54 18.43
CA VAL A 369 21.65 -13.21 18.89
C VAL A 369 20.66 -12.51 17.95
N SER A 370 20.31 -13.13 16.82
CA SER A 370 19.24 -12.62 15.96
C SER A 370 17.89 -12.79 16.66
N HIS A 371 16.90 -11.96 16.32
CA HIS A 371 15.58 -12.04 16.96
C HIS A 371 14.96 -13.43 16.84
N VAL A 372 15.01 -14.04 15.65
CA VAL A 372 14.46 -15.38 15.41
C VAL A 372 15.24 -16.47 16.17
N GLY A 373 16.57 -16.38 16.24
CA GLY A 373 17.39 -17.34 16.97
C GLY A 373 17.20 -17.25 18.47
N TRP A 374 17.21 -16.03 19.02
CA TRP A 374 16.94 -15.77 20.43
C TRP A 374 15.55 -16.25 20.83
N ALA A 375 14.51 -15.92 20.05
CA ALA A 375 13.15 -16.37 20.31
C ALA A 375 13.04 -17.90 20.28
N TRP A 376 13.73 -18.57 19.34
CA TRP A 376 13.72 -20.03 19.24
C TRP A 376 14.40 -20.70 20.44
N ILE A 377 15.54 -20.16 20.89
CA ILE A 377 16.27 -20.65 22.08
C ILE A 377 15.39 -20.54 23.33
N ASN A 378 14.73 -19.40 23.52
CA ASN A 378 13.84 -19.20 24.67
C ASN A 378 12.59 -20.08 24.60
N TRP A 379 11.98 -20.21 23.43
CA TRP A 379 10.82 -21.07 23.21
C TRP A 379 11.15 -22.55 23.47
N ALA A 380 12.32 -23.01 22.99
CA ALA A 380 12.82 -24.36 23.24
C ALA A 380 13.30 -24.57 24.69
N ASN A 381 13.36 -23.50 25.49
CA ASN A 381 13.84 -23.50 26.87
C ASN A 381 15.25 -24.11 27.01
N VAL A 382 16.16 -23.69 26.14
CA VAL A 382 17.57 -24.08 26.13
C VAL A 382 18.47 -22.85 26.32
N GLU A 383 19.74 -23.05 26.64
CA GLU A 383 20.65 -21.93 26.97
C GLU A 383 21.28 -21.30 25.72
N HIS A 384 21.59 -22.11 24.70
CA HIS A 384 22.35 -21.68 23.52
C HIS A 384 21.94 -22.43 22.25
N LEU A 385 22.37 -21.91 21.09
CA LEU A 385 22.03 -22.46 19.78
C LEU A 385 22.36 -23.95 19.65
N SER A 386 23.49 -24.42 20.21
CA SER A 386 23.93 -25.83 20.14
C SER A 386 22.94 -26.85 20.73
N GLN A 387 22.02 -26.41 21.58
CA GLN A 387 21.02 -27.25 22.26
C GLN A 387 19.67 -27.29 21.53
N VAL A 388 19.37 -26.36 20.62
CA VAL A 388 18.07 -26.23 19.93
C VAL A 388 17.79 -27.40 18.98
N ASP A 389 16.73 -28.18 19.12
CA ASP A 389 16.42 -29.22 18.11
C ASP A 389 16.06 -28.58 16.75
N PRO A 390 16.84 -28.76 15.67
CA PRO A 390 16.52 -28.17 14.38
C PRO A 390 15.21 -28.66 13.78
N ASP A 391 14.75 -29.85 14.16
CA ASP A 391 13.48 -30.40 13.68
C ASP A 391 12.26 -29.72 14.33
N SER A 392 12.44 -29.00 15.44
CA SER A 392 11.40 -28.18 16.09
C SER A 392 11.08 -26.85 15.38
N ALA A 393 11.78 -26.52 14.29
CA ALA A 393 11.65 -25.22 13.61
C ALA A 393 10.22 -24.89 13.16
N LEU A 394 9.48 -25.90 12.70
CA LEU A 394 8.11 -25.71 12.23
C LEU A 394 7.17 -25.41 13.40
N ASP A 395 7.24 -26.20 14.46
CA ASP A 395 6.40 -26.03 15.65
C ASP A 395 6.65 -24.67 16.31
N PHE A 396 7.93 -24.29 16.45
CA PHE A 396 8.33 -22.97 16.92
C PHE A 396 7.67 -21.84 16.12
N LEU A 397 7.77 -21.86 14.78
CA LEU A 397 7.20 -20.79 13.96
C LEU A 397 5.68 -20.82 13.92
N LEU A 398 5.04 -21.99 13.98
CA LEU A 398 3.58 -22.09 14.08
C LEU A 398 3.05 -21.47 15.38
N GLU A 399 3.80 -21.59 16.47
CA GLU A 399 3.44 -21.01 17.77
C GLU A 399 3.82 -19.52 17.90
N GLN A 400 4.95 -19.09 17.36
CA GLN A 400 5.52 -17.76 17.61
C GLN A 400 5.36 -16.76 16.44
N CYS A 401 4.97 -17.21 15.24
CA CYS A 401 4.78 -16.34 14.08
C CYS A 401 3.31 -16.29 13.66
N HIS A 402 2.64 -15.18 13.97
CA HIS A 402 1.24 -14.95 13.59
C HIS A 402 1.07 -13.99 12.41
N SER A 403 2.16 -13.43 11.86
CA SER A 403 2.11 -12.46 10.75
C SER A 403 2.41 -13.07 9.37
N LEU A 404 2.45 -14.41 9.26
CA LEU A 404 2.66 -15.12 8.00
C LEU A 404 1.62 -16.22 7.77
N SER A 405 1.27 -16.46 6.50
CA SER A 405 0.49 -17.63 6.09
C SER A 405 1.21 -18.94 6.41
N ARG A 406 0.47 -20.02 6.67
CA ARG A 406 1.02 -21.36 6.95
C ARG A 406 2.04 -21.85 5.90
N ASP A 407 1.76 -21.74 4.61
CA ASP A 407 2.70 -22.17 3.55
C ASP A 407 4.04 -21.41 3.65
N THR A 408 3.97 -20.12 4.00
CA THR A 408 5.16 -19.29 4.18
C THR A 408 5.92 -19.67 5.44
N ILE A 409 5.21 -20.01 6.53
CA ILE A 409 5.82 -20.55 7.75
C ILE A 409 6.56 -21.86 7.44
N GLU A 410 5.95 -22.81 6.74
CA GLU A 410 6.59 -24.11 6.40
C GLU A 410 7.87 -23.92 5.56
N ARG A 411 7.83 -23.03 4.57
CA ARG A 411 9.00 -22.68 3.77
C ARG A 411 10.11 -22.04 4.61
N ARG A 412 9.77 -21.10 5.49
CA ARG A 412 10.76 -20.39 6.32
C ARG A 412 11.28 -21.26 7.48
N ALA A 413 10.47 -22.18 8.00
CA ALA A 413 10.89 -23.20 8.97
C ALA A 413 12.01 -24.07 8.39
N THR A 414 11.87 -24.48 7.12
CA THR A 414 12.92 -25.22 6.40
C THR A 414 14.22 -24.42 6.33
N THR A 415 14.12 -23.10 6.13
CA THR A 415 15.28 -22.19 6.07
C THR A 415 16.03 -22.16 7.40
N ILE A 416 15.35 -21.85 8.51
CA ILE A 416 15.99 -21.76 9.83
C ILE A 416 16.45 -23.13 10.35
N LYS A 417 15.77 -24.21 9.95
CA LYS A 417 16.20 -25.60 10.21
C LYS A 417 17.54 -25.91 9.57
N HIS A 418 17.72 -25.56 8.29
CA HIS A 418 19.00 -25.74 7.59
C HIS A 418 20.10 -24.93 8.26
N TRP A 419 19.86 -23.65 8.56
CA TRP A 419 20.81 -22.81 9.28
C TRP A 419 21.20 -23.39 10.63
N CYS A 420 20.23 -23.84 11.43
CA CYS A 420 20.50 -24.42 12.73
C CYS A 420 21.36 -25.69 12.62
N ARG A 421 21.02 -26.62 11.71
CA ARG A 421 21.82 -27.85 11.50
C ARG A 421 23.27 -27.57 11.13
N GLU A 422 23.49 -26.58 10.29
CA GLU A 422 24.83 -26.19 9.84
C GLU A 422 25.59 -25.48 10.96
N LEU A 423 25.02 -24.40 11.49
CA LEU A 423 25.69 -23.49 12.43
C LEU A 423 25.94 -24.11 13.80
N LYS A 424 25.12 -25.06 14.26
CA LYS A 424 25.32 -25.74 15.53
C LYS A 424 26.68 -26.40 15.67
N ASN A 425 27.20 -27.00 14.60
CA ASN A 425 28.49 -27.69 14.61
C ASN A 425 29.68 -26.74 14.73
N HIS A 426 29.45 -25.45 14.46
CA HIS A 426 30.44 -24.38 14.53
C HIS A 426 30.21 -23.45 15.73
N TYR A 427 29.22 -23.74 16.57
CA TYR A 427 28.94 -22.93 17.74
C TYR A 427 30.04 -23.08 18.80
N THR A 428 30.50 -21.94 19.31
CA THR A 428 31.43 -21.85 20.44
C THR A 428 30.83 -20.91 21.47
N PRO A 429 30.53 -21.37 22.70
CA PRO A 429 30.13 -20.50 23.80
C PRO A 429 31.14 -19.36 24.00
N LEU A 430 30.67 -18.22 24.49
CA LEU A 430 31.51 -17.07 24.83
C LEU A 430 32.42 -17.34 26.02
#